data_AF-T0YF67-F1
#
_entry.id   AF-T0YF67-F1
#
_cell.length_a   1.000
_cell.length_b   1.000
_cell.length_c   1.000
_cell.angle_alpha   90.00
_cell.angle_beta   90.00
_cell.angle_gamma   90.00
#
_symmetry.space_group_name_H-M   'P 1'
#
loop_
_entity.id
_entity.type
_entity.pdbx_description
1 polymer ?
#
loop_
_entity_poly.entity_id
_entity_poly.type
_entity_poly.pdbx_seq_one_letter_code
_entity_poly.pdbx_strand_id
1 'polypeptide(L)'
;GTAYLGMLVHEKPFDNRDLRLALSMALERKVLNVKLARGLFISAYSLMPPLPGYTQQVPDWAHWPRVRRLAEARRLYAAAGYGPGHELRVKLLYDTQGSAMRQYMEALT
;
A
#
# COMPACT_ATOMS: atom_id res chain seq x y z
N GLY A 1 16.15 0.93 -6.04
CA GLY A 1 14.87 0.51 -6.63
C GLY A 1 13.74 0.78 -5.64
N THR A 2 12.49 0.60 -6.06
CA THR A 2 11.30 0.81 -5.21
C THR A 2 10.63 -0.54 -4.95
N ALA A 3 10.42 -0.89 -3.68
CA ALA A 3 9.60 -2.05 -3.33
C ALA A 3 8.12 -1.67 -3.36
N TYR A 4 7.28 -2.51 -3.96
CA TYR A 4 5.84 -2.30 -4.08
C TYR A 4 5.08 -3.62 -4.02
N LEU A 5 3.81 -3.54 -3.63
CA LEU A 5 2.85 -4.64 -3.80
C LEU A 5 2.11 -4.43 -5.11
N GLY A 6 2.23 -5.40 -6.01
CA GLY A 6 1.48 -5.41 -7.26
C GLY A 6 0.01 -5.79 -7.02
N MET A 7 -0.90 -5.15 -7.75
CA MET A 7 -2.31 -5.55 -7.83
C MET A 7 -2.60 -5.91 -9.29
N LEU A 8 -3.27 -7.05 -9.52
CA LEU A 8 -3.61 -7.51 -10.86
C LEU A 8 -4.77 -6.69 -11.43
N VAL A 9 -4.47 -5.54 -12.04
CA VAL A 9 -5.48 -4.53 -12.42
C VAL A 9 -6.49 -5.00 -13.48
N HIS A 10 -6.26 -6.14 -14.13
CA HIS A 10 -7.16 -6.73 -15.12
C HIS A 10 -8.01 -7.87 -14.54
N GLU A 11 -7.82 -8.21 -13.26
CA GLU A 11 -8.54 -9.29 -12.58
C GLU A 11 -9.37 -8.73 -11.43
N LYS A 12 -10.57 -9.29 -11.24
CA LYS A 12 -11.38 -8.98 -10.06
C LYS A 12 -10.66 -9.45 -8.79
N PRO A 13 -10.74 -8.68 -7.69
CA PRO A 13 -11.48 -7.43 -7.53
C PRO A 13 -10.63 -6.17 -7.80
N PHE A 14 -9.41 -6.33 -8.28
CA PHE A 14 -8.44 -5.26 -8.47
C PHE A 14 -8.63 -4.47 -9.77
N ASP A 15 -9.59 -4.84 -10.61
CA ASP A 15 -10.12 -4.00 -11.69
C ASP A 15 -10.76 -2.71 -11.15
N ASN A 16 -11.32 -2.75 -9.93
CA ASN A 16 -11.89 -1.60 -9.24
C ASN A 16 -10.80 -0.62 -8.74
N ARG A 17 -10.78 0.61 -9.31
CA ARG A 17 -9.83 1.67 -8.94
C ARG A 17 -9.96 2.11 -7.48
N ASP A 18 -11.17 2.23 -6.96
CA ASP A 18 -11.42 2.71 -5.60
C ASP A 18 -10.93 1.70 -4.58
N LEU A 19 -11.09 0.41 -4.86
CA LEU A 19 -10.50 -0.65 -4.02
C LEU A 19 -8.97 -0.52 -3.97
N ARG A 20 -8.31 -0.39 -5.13
CA ARG A 20 -6.85 -0.24 -5.19
C ARG A 20 -6.36 0.98 -4.42
N LEU A 21 -7.09 2.09 -4.52
CA LEU A 21 -6.76 3.33 -3.83
C LEU A 21 -6.99 3.20 -2.32
N ALA A 22 -8.08 2.56 -1.89
CA ALA A 22 -8.37 2.27 -0.48
C ALA A 22 -7.23 1.49 0.18
N LEU A 23 -6.80 0.39 -0.45
CA LEU A 23 -5.70 -0.44 0.03
C LEU A 23 -4.37 0.34 0.05
N SER A 24 -4.11 1.15 -0.98
CA SER A 24 -2.91 1.98 -1.05
C SER A 24 -2.86 3.03 0.08
N MET A 25 -4.00 3.63 0.42
CA MET A 25 -4.12 4.61 1.49
C MET A 25 -4.03 3.99 2.89
N ALA A 26 -4.54 2.76 3.06
CA ALA A 26 -4.52 2.05 4.34
C ALA A 26 -3.12 1.59 4.77
N LEU A 27 -2.21 1.42 3.82
CA LEU A 27 -0.84 0.93 4.07
C LEU A 27 0.01 1.91 4.91
N GLU A 28 0.45 1.46 6.09
CA GLU A 28 1.30 2.24 7.02
C GLU A 28 2.79 2.14 6.70
N ARG A 29 3.19 2.79 5.60
CA ARG A 29 4.57 2.81 5.08
C ARG A 29 5.60 3.27 6.11
N LYS A 30 5.28 4.29 6.93
CA LYS A 30 6.20 4.79 7.96
C LYS A 30 6.49 3.72 9.02
N VAL A 31 5.46 2.98 9.45
CA VAL A 31 5.59 1.92 10.46
C VAL A 31 6.40 0.76 9.90
N LEU A 32 6.08 0.30 8.68
CA LEU A 32 6.83 -0.76 8.00
C LEU A 32 8.31 -0.39 7.88
N ASN A 33 8.60 0.84 7.49
CA ASN A 33 9.97 1.29 7.32
C ASN A 33 10.74 1.40 8.65
N VAL A 34 10.15 2.08 9.65
CA VAL A 34 10.82 2.25 10.95
C VAL A 34 11.05 0.91 11.65
N LYS A 35 10.06 0.01 11.62
CA LYS A 35 10.13 -1.25 12.36
C LYS A 35 10.95 -2.34 11.66
N LEU A 36 10.89 -2.41 10.32
CA LEU A 36 11.46 -3.54 9.57
C LEU A 36 12.73 -3.15 8.82
N ALA A 37 12.80 -1.93 8.31
CA ALA A 37 13.93 -1.45 7.53
C ALA A 37 15.04 -0.81 8.36
N ARG A 38 14.81 -0.55 9.66
CA ARG A 38 15.77 0.09 10.58
C ARG A 38 16.37 1.40 10.00
N GLY A 39 15.58 2.13 9.22
CA GLY A 39 16.00 3.40 8.59
C GLY A 39 16.81 3.28 7.29
N LEU A 40 17.03 2.07 6.77
CA LEU A 40 17.75 1.86 5.50
C LEU A 40 16.90 2.19 4.26
N PHE A 41 15.60 2.40 4.43
CA PHE A 41 14.66 2.68 3.35
C PHE A 41 13.93 4.01 3.60
N ILE A 42 13.28 4.53 2.56
CA ILE A 42 12.37 5.67 2.64
C ILE A 42 10.95 5.24 2.25
N SER A 43 9.93 5.89 2.80
CA SER A 43 8.53 5.57 2.46
C SER A 43 8.24 5.93 1.01
N ALA A 44 7.85 4.95 0.19
CA ALA A 44 7.55 5.17 -1.22
C ALA A 44 6.06 5.54 -1.45
N TYR A 45 5.84 6.70 -2.06
CA TYR A 45 4.53 7.17 -2.55
C TYR A 45 4.46 7.33 -4.08
N SER A 46 5.59 7.10 -4.74
CA SER A 46 5.77 7.06 -6.18
C SER A 46 6.49 5.76 -6.52
N LEU A 47 6.19 5.19 -7.69
CA LEU A 47 6.93 4.03 -8.20
C LEU A 47 8.38 4.41 -8.53
N MET A 48 8.59 5.60 -9.10
CA MET A 48 9.91 6.12 -9.40
C MET A 48 10.58 6.65 -8.12
N PRO A 49 11.81 6.20 -7.80
CA PRO A 49 12.58 6.75 -6.69
C PRO A 49 12.98 8.22 -6.97
N PRO A 50 13.52 8.95 -5.98
CA PRO A 50 14.08 10.28 -6.22
C PRO A 50 15.27 10.14 -7.17
N LEU A 51 15.16 10.72 -8.36
CA LEU A 51 16.18 10.68 -9.41
C LEU A 51 16.56 12.11 -9.80
N PRO A 52 17.85 12.39 -10.12
CA PRO A 52 18.25 13.69 -10.61
C PRO A 52 17.44 14.11 -11.85
N GLY A 53 16.89 15.32 -11.84
CA GLY A 53 16.09 15.86 -12.95
C GLY A 53 14.65 15.32 -13.05
N TYR A 54 14.20 14.47 -12.13
CA TYR A 54 12.83 13.94 -12.11
C TYR A 54 12.04 14.41 -10.89
N THR A 55 10.88 15.02 -11.13
CA THR A 55 9.94 15.37 -10.05
C THR A 55 8.99 14.20 -9.81
N GLN A 56 9.07 13.62 -8.61
CA GLN A 56 8.22 12.49 -8.23
C GLN A 56 6.74 12.86 -8.23
N GLN A 57 5.92 11.97 -8.77
CA GLN A 57 4.46 12.08 -8.72
C GLN A 57 3.97 11.56 -7.36
N VAL A 58 3.97 12.45 -6.36
CA VAL A 58 3.51 12.15 -5.01
C VAL A 58 2.04 12.58 -4.89
N PRO A 59 1.12 11.68 -4.52
CA PRO A 59 -0.28 12.05 -4.36
C PRO A 59 -0.50 12.88 -3.09
N ASP A 60 -1.47 13.79 -3.13
CA ASP A 60 -1.78 14.71 -2.03
C ASP A 60 -2.02 14.00 -0.69
N TRP A 61 -2.67 12.83 -0.72
CA TRP A 61 -2.98 12.04 0.47
C TRP A 61 -1.75 11.51 1.21
N ALA A 62 -0.57 11.52 0.59
CA ALA A 62 0.69 11.19 1.24
C ALA A 62 1.01 12.17 2.40
N HIS A 63 0.56 13.42 2.28
CA HIS A 63 0.75 14.48 3.27
C HIS A 63 -0.40 14.57 4.27
N TRP A 64 -1.49 13.81 4.08
CA TRP A 64 -2.63 13.87 4.98
C TRP A 64 -2.31 13.26 6.36
N PRO A 65 -2.93 13.80 7.42
CA PRO A 65 -2.98 13.14 8.72
C PRO A 65 -3.54 11.72 8.58
N ARG A 66 -2.99 10.79 9.36
CA ARG A 66 -3.36 9.36 9.32
C ARG A 66 -4.87 9.15 9.42
N VAL A 67 -5.53 9.83 10.38
CA VAL A 67 -6.97 9.71 10.61
C VAL A 67 -7.77 10.06 9.35
N ARG A 68 -7.42 11.16 8.68
CA ARG A 68 -8.07 11.57 7.43
C ARG A 68 -7.84 10.55 6.32
N ARG A 69 -6.60 10.07 6.16
CA ARG A 69 -6.26 9.06 5.14
C ARG A 69 -7.03 7.76 5.34
N LEU A 70 -7.15 7.29 6.58
CA LEU A 70 -7.89 6.08 6.90
C LEU A 70 -9.40 6.25 6.75
N ALA A 71 -9.95 7.44 7.07
CA ALA A 71 -11.36 7.73 6.82
C ALA A 71 -11.68 7.65 5.32
N GLU A 72 -10.84 8.24 4.46
CA GLU A 72 -11.03 8.17 3.02
C GLU A 72 -10.81 6.75 2.47
N ALA A 73 -9.81 6.02 2.98
CA ALA A 73 -9.61 4.62 2.62
C ALA A 73 -10.85 3.77 2.93
N ARG A 74 -11.48 3.96 4.10
CA ARG A 74 -12.72 3.26 4.48
C ARG A 74 -13.89 3.65 3.58
N ARG A 75 -14.02 4.93 3.22
CA ARG A 75 -15.06 5.41 2.30
C ARG A 75 -14.94 4.74 0.93
N LEU A 76 -13.73 4.67 0.38
CA LEU A 76 -13.43 4.03 -0.90
C LEU A 76 -13.62 2.51 -0.84
N TYR A 77 -13.23 1.88 0.26
CA TYR A 77 -13.45 0.44 0.50
C TYR A 77 -14.94 0.08 0.52
N ALA A 78 -15.76 0.90 1.19
CA ALA A 78 -17.21 0.75 1.20
C ALA A 78 -17.83 1.00 -0.19
N ALA A 79 -17.36 2.02 -0.92
CA ALA A 79 -17.80 2.28 -2.29
C ALA A 79 -17.46 1.13 -3.26
N ALA A 80 -16.37 0.40 -2.98
CA ALA A 80 -16.02 -0.82 -3.70
C ALA A 80 -16.84 -2.07 -3.29
N GLY A 81 -17.78 -1.93 -2.36
CA GLY A 81 -18.70 -2.98 -1.94
C GLY A 81 -18.21 -3.82 -0.74
N TYR A 82 -17.14 -3.40 -0.06
CA TYR A 82 -16.57 -4.12 1.07
C TYR A 82 -16.80 -3.42 2.41
N GLY A 83 -17.00 -4.20 3.46
CA GLY A 83 -17.29 -3.67 4.79
C GLY A 83 -17.58 -4.78 5.81
N PRO A 84 -18.13 -4.43 6.98
CA PRO A 84 -18.58 -5.42 7.95
C PRO A 84 -19.55 -6.42 7.31
N GLY A 85 -19.26 -7.71 7.41
CA GLY A 85 -20.06 -8.78 6.81
C GLY A 85 -19.73 -9.09 5.33
N HIS A 86 -18.95 -8.26 4.66
CA HIS A 86 -18.45 -8.53 3.30
C HIS A 86 -16.97 -8.12 3.20
N GLU A 87 -16.11 -8.98 3.72
CA GLU A 87 -14.68 -8.75 3.80
C GLU A 87 -13.95 -9.13 2.50
N LEU A 88 -12.96 -8.32 2.11
CA LEU A 88 -12.06 -8.65 1.02
C LEU A 88 -11.16 -9.83 1.41
N ARG A 89 -11.22 -10.91 0.64
CA ARG A 89 -10.26 -12.02 0.73
C ARG A 89 -9.48 -12.14 -0.57
N VAL A 90 -8.17 -11.97 -0.49
CA VAL A 90 -7.25 -12.01 -1.64
C VAL A 90 -5.99 -12.79 -1.29
N LYS A 91 -5.32 -13.30 -2.33
CA LYS A 91 -4.03 -13.98 -2.17
C LYS A 91 -2.91 -12.94 -2.27
N LEU A 92 -2.01 -12.94 -1.30
CA LEU A 92 -0.76 -12.18 -1.34
C LEU A 92 0.36 -13.12 -1.78
N LEU A 93 0.87 -12.91 -2.98
CA LEU A 93 2.01 -13.66 -3.51
C LEU A 93 3.29 -12.88 -3.24
N TYR A 94 4.27 -13.55 -2.66
CA TYR A 94 5.58 -12.98 -2.37
C TYR A 94 6.64 -14.09 -2.43
N ASP A 95 7.88 -13.69 -2.68
CA ASP A 95 8.99 -14.63 -2.63
C ASP A 95 9.34 -14.98 -1.18
N THR A 96 9.41 -16.28 -0.90
CA THR A 96 9.80 -16.83 0.41
C THR A 96 11.31 -16.82 0.65
N GLN A 97 12.12 -16.50 -0.36
CA GLN A 97 13.57 -16.41 -0.22
C GLN A 97 13.96 -15.15 0.56
N GLY A 98 14.46 -15.36 1.78
CA GLY A 98 14.98 -14.32 2.66
C GLY A 98 14.05 -13.96 3.84
N SER A 99 14.63 -13.88 5.04
CA SER A 99 13.91 -13.57 6.28
C SER A 99 13.24 -12.20 6.28
N ALA A 100 13.83 -11.23 5.57
CA ALA A 100 13.30 -9.86 5.49
C ALA A 100 11.92 -9.82 4.84
N MET A 101 11.74 -10.43 3.65
CA MET A 101 10.46 -10.38 2.93
C MET A 101 9.33 -11.02 3.75
N ARG A 102 9.61 -12.14 4.43
CA ARG A 102 8.64 -12.79 5.32
C ARG A 102 8.17 -11.87 6.45
N GLN A 103 9.09 -11.19 7.14
CA GLN A 103 8.75 -10.24 8.20
C GLN A 103 7.92 -9.04 7.70
N TYR A 104 8.18 -8.58 6.47
CA TYR A 104 7.35 -7.56 5.83
C TYR A 104 5.92 -8.04 5.58
N MET A 105 5.74 -9.27 5.12
CA MET A 105 4.41 -9.80 4.82
C MET A 105 3.60 -10.08 6.08
N GLU A 106 4.23 -10.59 7.15
CA GLU A 106 3.58 -10.79 8.45
C GLU A 106 3.09 -9.47 9.07
N ALA A 107 3.80 -8.36 8.84
CA ALA A 107 3.37 -7.05 9.34
C ALA A 107 2.18 -6.43 8.56
N LEU A 108 1.81 -7.02 7.42
CA LEU A 108 0.69 -6.56 6.57
C LEU A 108 -0.63 -7.29 6.87
N THR A 109 -0.55 -8.51 7.40
CA THR A 109 -1.69 -9.34 7.80
C THR A 109 -2.09 -9.08 9.25
#